data_AF-A0A658KHJ5-F1
#
_entry.id   AF-A0A658KHJ5-F1
#
_cell.length_a   1.000
_cell.length_b   1.000
_cell.length_c   1.000
_cell.angle_alpha   90.00
_cell.angle_beta   90.00
_cell.angle_gamma   90.00
#
_symmetry.space_group_name_H-M   'P 1'
#
loop_
_entity.id
_entity.type
_entity.pdbx_description
1 polymer ?
#
loop_
_entity_poly.entity_id
_entity_poly.type
_entity_poly.pdbx_seq_one_letter_code
_entity_poly.pdbx_strand_id
1 'polypeptide(L)'
;YTGPLSLEVFNDGFRAAPTRANAADGLRSLLYLEEKTRQLMARDEPAAVPEILFNPPAASTYNGVEFLEFAVDESHGARLSGWLQRLGFARLGQHRSKAVSLLGQGDIKIVLNAEPYSFAHSFFEAHGPSLCATALRVDDGHQSLER
;
A
#
# COMPACT_ATOMS: atom_id res chain seq x y z
N TYR A 1 -21.92 -21.13 -19.41
CA TYR A 1 -21.91 -20.01 -20.37
C TYR A 1 -20.52 -19.39 -20.34
N THR A 2 -19.88 -19.19 -21.49
CA THR A 2 -18.52 -18.63 -21.63
C THR A 2 -18.53 -17.42 -22.57
N GLY A 3 -19.68 -16.75 -22.69
CA GLY A 3 -19.83 -15.54 -23.49
C GLY A 3 -19.41 -14.28 -22.72
N PRO A 4 -19.71 -13.09 -23.25
CA PRO A 4 -19.27 -11.82 -22.67
C PRO A 4 -19.70 -11.64 -21.20
N LEU A 5 -18.76 -11.16 -20.40
CA LEU A 5 -18.97 -10.58 -19.07
C LEU A 5 -18.73 -9.07 -19.18
N SER A 6 -19.67 -8.26 -18.70
CA SER A 6 -19.65 -6.81 -18.86
C SER A 6 -20.00 -6.10 -17.56
N LEU A 7 -19.64 -4.82 -17.47
CA LEU A 7 -19.99 -3.92 -16.38
C LEU A 7 -20.88 -2.79 -16.89
N GLU A 8 -21.94 -2.51 -16.16
CA GLU A 8 -22.83 -1.39 -16.42
C GLU A 8 -23.08 -0.63 -15.11
N VAL A 9 -22.63 0.63 -15.06
CA VAL A 9 -22.80 1.51 -13.90
C VAL A 9 -23.34 2.85 -14.38
N PHE A 10 -24.54 3.20 -13.93
CA PHE A 10 -25.18 4.48 -14.22
C PHE A 10 -25.13 5.38 -12.99
N ASN A 11 -24.10 6.23 -12.92
CA ASN A 11 -23.97 7.21 -11.85
C ASN A 11 -23.25 8.46 -12.37
N ASP A 12 -23.82 9.63 -12.09
CA ASP A 12 -23.25 10.92 -12.50
C ASP A 12 -21.88 11.19 -11.86
N GLY A 13 -21.59 10.60 -10.70
CA GLY A 13 -20.25 10.62 -10.09
C GLY A 13 -19.18 9.92 -10.94
N PHE A 14 -19.54 8.81 -11.60
CA PHE A 14 -18.63 8.13 -12.53
C PHE A 14 -18.43 8.91 -13.83
N ARG A 15 -19.45 9.65 -14.27
CA ARG A 15 -19.36 10.51 -15.46
C ARG A 15 -18.47 11.73 -15.23
N ALA A 16 -18.41 12.23 -14.00
CA ALA A 16 -17.54 13.34 -13.60
C ALA A 16 -16.09 12.91 -13.29
N ALA A 17 -15.83 11.60 -13.15
CA ALA A 17 -14.52 11.06 -12.81
C ALA A 17 -13.63 10.80 -14.04
N PRO A 18 -12.29 10.69 -13.86
CA PRO A 18 -11.36 10.53 -14.99
C PRO A 18 -11.59 9.23 -15.76
N THR A 19 -11.91 9.33 -17.06
CA THR A 19 -12.30 8.20 -17.92
C THR A 19 -11.28 7.07 -17.94
N ARG A 20 -9.98 7.38 -18.02
CA ARG A 20 -8.91 6.36 -18.04
C ARG A 20 -8.80 5.60 -16.73
N ALA A 21 -8.88 6.29 -15.60
CA ALA A 21 -8.83 5.66 -14.28
C ALA A 21 -10.04 4.75 -14.08
N ASN A 22 -11.24 5.25 -14.40
CA ASN A 22 -12.48 4.48 -14.31
C ASN A 22 -12.45 3.21 -15.17
N ALA A 23 -11.95 3.30 -16.41
CA ALA A 23 -11.82 2.13 -17.28
C ALA A 23 -10.83 1.10 -16.70
N ALA A 24 -9.70 1.56 -16.16
CA ALA A 24 -8.73 0.69 -15.50
C ALA A 24 -9.32 0.03 -14.24
N ASP A 25 -10.09 0.77 -13.43
CA ASP A 25 -10.80 0.23 -12.26
C ASP A 25 -11.89 -0.77 -12.65
N GLY A 26 -12.63 -0.50 -13.73
CA GLY A 26 -13.60 -1.44 -14.28
C GLY A 26 -12.94 -2.77 -14.63
N LEU A 27 -11.84 -2.75 -15.38
CA LEU A 27 -11.10 -3.97 -15.72
C LEU A 27 -10.54 -4.67 -14.48
N ARG A 28 -9.92 -3.93 -13.54
CA ARG A 28 -9.43 -4.48 -12.26
C ARG A 28 -10.54 -5.19 -11.48
N SER A 29 -11.74 -4.61 -11.46
CA SER A 29 -12.87 -5.22 -10.75
C SER A 29 -13.35 -6.53 -11.38
N LEU A 30 -13.30 -6.65 -12.72
CA LEU A 30 -13.63 -7.89 -13.42
C LEU A 30 -12.58 -8.97 -13.16
N LEU A 31 -11.29 -8.65 -13.22
CA LEU A 31 -10.21 -9.59 -12.88
C LEU A 31 -10.33 -10.09 -11.44
N TYR A 32 -10.64 -9.19 -10.50
CA TYR A 32 -10.89 -9.57 -9.10
C TYR A 32 -12.15 -10.43 -8.95
N LEU A 33 -13.23 -10.14 -9.69
CA LEU A 33 -14.44 -10.95 -9.70
C LEU A 33 -14.18 -12.36 -10.24
N GLU A 34 -13.39 -12.50 -11.31
CA GLU A 34 -12.99 -13.80 -11.85
C GLU A 34 -12.18 -14.61 -10.83
N GLU A 35 -11.19 -13.99 -10.17
CA GLU A 35 -10.41 -14.63 -9.10
C GLU A 35 -11.32 -15.11 -7.96
N LYS A 36 -12.26 -14.28 -7.50
CA LYS A 36 -13.18 -14.65 -6.42
C LYS A 36 -14.15 -15.75 -6.83
N THR A 37 -14.64 -15.71 -8.07
CA THR A 37 -15.49 -16.77 -8.62
C THR A 37 -14.73 -18.09 -8.65
N ARG A 38 -13.47 -18.07 -9.11
CA ARG A 38 -12.57 -19.23 -9.09
C ARG A 38 -12.40 -19.79 -7.69
N GLN A 39 -12.12 -18.94 -6.70
CA GLN A 39 -11.96 -19.33 -5.29
C GLN A 39 -13.24 -19.93 -4.69
N LEU A 40 -14.42 -19.41 -5.05
CA LEU A 40 -15.70 -19.94 -4.59
C LEU A 40 -15.98 -21.32 -5.18
N MET A 41 -15.86 -21.48 -6.51
CA MET A 41 -16.08 -22.77 -7.18
C MET A 41 -15.11 -23.85 -6.69
N ALA A 42 -13.85 -23.48 -6.43
CA ALA A 42 -12.85 -24.39 -5.92
C ALA A 42 -13.16 -24.95 -4.52
N ARG A 43 -14.05 -24.30 -3.74
CA ARG A 43 -14.48 -24.82 -2.43
C ARG A 43 -15.48 -25.96 -2.57
N ASP A 44 -16.35 -25.88 -3.57
CA ASP A 44 -17.43 -26.83 -3.77
C ASP A 44 -16.97 -28.00 -4.67
N GLU A 45 -16.41 -27.70 -5.83
CA GLU A 45 -15.95 -28.70 -6.81
C GLU A 45 -14.63 -28.24 -7.49
N PRO A 46 -13.46 -28.52 -6.89
CA PRO A 46 -12.16 -28.11 -7.41
C PRO A 46 -11.89 -28.52 -8.86
N ALA A 47 -12.35 -29.70 -9.27
CA ALA A 47 -12.14 -30.24 -10.60
C ALA A 47 -12.99 -29.56 -11.69
N ALA A 48 -14.01 -28.78 -11.31
CA ALA A 48 -14.92 -28.12 -12.22
C ALA A 48 -14.56 -26.64 -12.49
N VAL A 49 -13.46 -26.14 -11.93
CA VAL A 49 -13.07 -24.73 -12.04
C VAL A 49 -12.55 -24.43 -13.46
N PRO A 50 -13.19 -23.51 -14.21
CA PRO A 50 -12.76 -23.20 -15.57
C PRO A 50 -11.40 -22.49 -15.61
N GLU A 51 -10.55 -22.87 -16.57
CA GLU A 51 -9.25 -22.21 -16.80
C GLU A 51 -9.36 -20.77 -17.32
N ILE A 52 -10.52 -20.39 -17.88
CA ILE A 52 -10.76 -19.05 -18.44
C ILE A 52 -10.78 -17.96 -17.37
N LEU A 53 -11.03 -18.30 -16.10
CA LEU A 53 -11.09 -17.32 -15.02
C LEU A 53 -9.67 -16.89 -14.62
N PHE A 54 -9.46 -15.59 -14.46
CA PHE A 54 -8.22 -15.01 -13.98
C PHE A 54 -7.69 -15.70 -12.70
N ASN A 55 -6.42 -16.08 -12.73
CA ASN A 55 -5.73 -16.81 -11.67
C ASN A 55 -4.39 -16.14 -11.35
N PRO A 56 -4.39 -15.01 -10.62
CA PRO A 56 -3.16 -14.32 -10.24
C PRO A 56 -2.39 -15.13 -9.19
N PRO A 57 -1.11 -14.79 -8.94
CA PRO A 57 -0.41 -15.27 -7.75
C PRO A 57 -1.24 -15.02 -6.47
N ALA A 58 -1.20 -15.99 -5.56
CA ALA A 58 -1.85 -15.84 -4.26
C ALA A 58 -1.26 -14.63 -3.53
N ALA A 59 -2.09 -13.88 -2.79
CA ALA A 59 -1.56 -12.83 -1.94
C ALA A 59 -0.70 -13.43 -0.82
N SER A 60 0.46 -12.83 -0.56
CA SER A 60 1.31 -13.24 0.56
C SER A 60 0.66 -12.93 1.91
N THR A 61 1.00 -13.70 2.94
CA THR A 61 0.54 -13.44 4.32
C THR A 61 1.06 -12.08 4.78
N TYR A 62 0.17 -11.28 5.35
CA TYR A 62 0.51 -10.01 5.98
C TYR A 62 0.79 -10.19 7.48
N ASN A 63 1.95 -9.73 7.94
CA ASN A 63 2.43 -9.86 9.31
C ASN A 63 2.59 -8.50 10.01
N GLY A 64 1.80 -7.51 9.61
CA GLY A 64 1.83 -6.17 10.22
C GLY A 64 2.67 -5.15 9.44
N VAL A 65 2.73 -3.94 9.99
CA VAL A 65 3.52 -2.84 9.45
C VAL A 65 4.97 -3.00 9.92
N GLU A 66 5.92 -2.96 9.00
CA GLU A 66 7.35 -2.97 9.32
C GLU A 66 7.81 -1.60 9.81
N PHE A 67 7.42 -0.53 9.11
CA PHE A 67 7.58 0.86 9.57
C PHE A 67 6.64 1.82 8.85
N LEU A 68 6.44 2.98 9.48
CA LEU A 68 5.82 4.16 8.87
C LEU A 68 6.89 5.20 8.57
N GLU A 69 6.90 5.77 7.37
CA GLU A 69 7.85 6.81 6.97
C GLU A 69 7.14 8.15 6.79
N PHE A 70 7.58 9.14 7.57
CA PHE A 70 7.07 10.50 7.51
C PHE A 70 8.06 11.39 6.76
N ALA A 71 7.53 12.11 5.77
CA ALA A 71 8.19 13.21 5.11
C ALA A 71 8.08 14.47 5.99
N VAL A 72 9.21 15.02 6.40
CA VAL A 72 9.30 16.19 7.30
C VAL A 72 10.49 17.06 6.90
N ASP A 73 10.52 18.33 7.32
CA ASP A 73 11.78 19.08 7.37
C ASP A 73 12.49 18.87 8.71
N GLU A 74 13.67 19.47 8.90
CA GLU A 74 14.44 19.37 10.14
C GLU A 74 13.66 19.82 11.37
N SER A 75 12.91 20.92 11.27
CA SER A 75 12.18 21.53 12.39
C SER A 75 10.97 20.68 12.81
N HIS A 76 10.20 20.20 11.83
CA HIS A 76 9.05 19.33 12.01
C HIS A 76 9.48 17.95 12.48
N GLY A 77 10.59 17.43 11.93
CA GLY A 77 11.20 16.17 12.37
C GLY A 77 11.62 16.22 13.84
N ALA A 78 12.30 17.30 14.26
CA ALA A 78 12.69 17.48 15.67
C ALA A 78 11.47 17.57 16.61
N ARG A 79 10.43 18.32 16.22
CA ARG A 79 9.19 18.45 17.01
C ARG A 79 8.44 17.12 17.12
N LEU A 80 8.27 16.40 16.01
CA LEU A 80 7.60 15.10 15.99
C LEU A 80 8.39 14.05 16.78
N SER A 81 9.71 14.02 16.63
CA SER A 81 10.60 13.18 17.44
C SER A 81 10.40 13.42 18.94
N GLY A 82 10.38 14.69 19.38
CA GLY A 82 10.14 15.03 20.78
C GLY A 82 8.76 14.61 21.30
N TRP A 83 7.72 14.67 20.47
CA TRP A 83 6.39 14.14 20.84
C TRP A 83 6.38 12.62 20.94
N LEU A 84 6.96 11.93 19.97
CA LEU A 84 7.06 10.47 19.98
C LEU A 84 7.84 9.96 21.21
N GLN A 85 8.92 10.65 21.58
CA GLN A 85 9.68 10.32 22.79
C GLN A 85 8.83 10.44 24.07
N ARG A 86 7.97 11.45 24.17
CA ARG A 86 7.02 11.59 25.29
C ARG A 86 5.94 10.51 25.29
N LEU A 87 5.63 9.94 24.12
CA LEU A 87 4.74 8.79 23.97
C LEU A 87 5.44 7.44 24.19
N GLY A 88 6.70 7.44 24.64
CA GLY A 88 7.45 6.22 24.98
C GLY A 88 8.30 5.65 23.84
N PHE A 89 8.42 6.34 22.69
CA PHE A 89 9.34 5.91 21.63
C PHE A 89 10.79 6.23 22.00
N ALA A 90 11.68 5.27 21.78
CA ALA A 90 13.11 5.50 21.86
C ALA A 90 13.68 5.82 20.47
N ARG A 91 14.71 6.67 20.41
CA ARG A 91 15.50 6.82 19.18
C ARG A 91 16.36 5.57 19.02
N LEU A 92 16.09 4.78 18.00
CA LEU A 92 16.82 3.55 17.70
C LEU A 92 18.08 3.82 16.86
N GLY A 93 18.10 4.90 16.09
CA GLY A 93 19.29 5.27 15.33
C GLY A 93 19.12 6.46 14.40
N GLN A 94 20.20 6.76 13.70
CA GLN A 94 20.29 7.73 12.62
C GLN A 94 20.82 7.03 11.38
N HIS A 95 20.29 7.37 10.21
CA HIS A 95 20.82 6.86 8.94
C HIS A 95 22.27 7.32 8.74
N ARG A 96 23.09 6.44 8.13
CA ARG A 96 24.56 6.63 8.05
C ARG A 96 24.98 7.86 7.25
N SER A 97 24.18 8.26 6.26
CA SER A 97 24.53 9.31 5.30
C SER A 97 23.39 10.28 4.97
N LYS A 98 22.21 10.09 5.56
CA LYS A 98 21.01 10.87 5.23
C LYS A 98 20.42 11.49 6.50
N ALA A 99 19.68 12.58 6.35
CA ALA A 99 18.91 13.23 7.41
C ALA A 99 17.64 12.42 7.74
N VAL A 100 17.84 11.17 8.19
CA VAL A 100 16.77 10.23 8.51
C VAL A 100 16.96 9.64 9.90
N SER A 101 15.97 9.81 10.78
CA SER A 101 15.95 9.24 12.14
C SER A 101 15.02 8.04 12.22
N LEU A 102 15.42 7.02 12.98
CA LEU A 102 14.58 5.88 13.31
C LEU A 102 14.18 5.93 14.79
N LEU A 103 12.88 5.88 15.06
CA LEU A 103 12.30 5.76 16.39
C LEU A 103 11.52 4.45 16.50
N GLY A 104 11.43 3.88 17.69
CA GLY A 104 10.63 2.69 17.91
C GLY A 104 10.12 2.49 19.33
N GLN A 105 9.05 1.70 19.44
CA GLN A 105 8.40 1.29 20.68
C GLN A 105 7.77 -0.09 20.45
N GLY A 106 8.31 -1.13 21.08
CA GLY A 106 7.93 -2.52 20.77
C GLY A 106 8.17 -2.84 19.29
N ASP A 107 7.14 -3.34 18.61
CA ASP A 107 7.19 -3.65 17.17
C ASP A 107 6.98 -2.42 16.26
N ILE A 108 6.60 -1.27 16.82
CA ILE A 108 6.32 -0.06 16.05
C ILE A 108 7.63 0.63 15.69
N LYS A 109 7.83 0.90 14.40
CA LYS A 109 8.96 1.67 13.88
C LYS A 109 8.48 2.87 13.09
N ILE A 110 9.04 4.04 13.39
CA ILE A 110 8.76 5.29 12.70
C ILE A 110 10.06 5.83 12.14
N VAL A 111 10.07 6.07 10.84
CA VAL A 111 11.14 6.73 10.10
C VAL A 111 10.73 8.19 9.91
N LEU A 112 11.56 9.11 10.40
CA LEU A 112 11.43 10.54 10.13
C LEU A 112 12.46 10.91 9.06
N ASN A 113 11.98 11.17 7.84
CA ASN A 113 12.82 11.47 6.69
C ASN A 113 12.80 12.97 6.38
N ALA A 114 13.91 13.64 6.69
CA ALA A 114 14.19 15.04 6.39
C ALA A 114 15.30 15.20 5.34
N GLU A 115 15.55 14.17 4.53
CA GLU A 115 16.58 14.20 3.49
C GLU A 115 16.18 15.17 2.37
N PRO A 116 16.94 16.25 2.12
CA PRO A 116 16.64 17.19 1.05
C PRO A 116 16.84 16.56 -0.33
N TYR A 117 16.23 17.15 -1.36
CA TYR A 117 16.36 16.69 -2.76
C TYR A 117 16.01 15.20 -2.97
N SER A 118 15.10 14.67 -2.15
CA SER A 118 14.64 13.28 -2.19
C SER A 118 13.14 13.19 -2.46
N PHE A 119 12.64 11.97 -2.70
CA PHE A 119 11.19 11.73 -2.80
C PHE A 119 10.43 12.27 -1.57
N ALA A 120 10.94 12.03 -0.37
CA ALA A 120 10.31 12.50 0.86
C ALA A 120 10.28 14.03 0.91
N HIS A 121 11.34 14.71 0.47
CA HIS A 121 11.34 16.17 0.38
C HIS A 121 10.29 16.69 -0.60
N SER A 122 10.19 16.11 -1.81
CA SER A 122 9.14 16.50 -2.76
C SER A 122 7.72 16.23 -2.22
N PHE A 123 7.54 15.14 -1.48
CA PHE A 123 6.25 14.82 -0.86
C PHE A 123 5.91 15.81 0.27
N PHE A 124 6.89 16.22 1.07
CA PHE A 124 6.74 17.25 2.08
C PHE A 124 6.36 18.60 1.47
N GLU A 125 7.02 19.05 0.39
CA GLU A 125 6.67 20.31 -0.27
C GLU A 125 5.23 20.32 -0.79
N ALA A 126 4.73 19.16 -1.25
CA ALA A 126 3.37 19.03 -1.77
C ALA A 126 2.29 18.92 -0.68
N HIS A 127 2.60 18.35 0.49
CA HIS A 127 1.59 17.95 1.48
C HIS A 127 1.87 18.42 2.93
N GLY A 128 3.02 19.04 3.20
CA GLY A 128 3.52 19.31 4.55
C GLY A 128 3.96 18.04 5.30
N PRO A 129 4.12 18.11 6.64
CA PRO A 129 4.46 16.94 7.47
C PRO A 129 3.43 15.82 7.30
N SER A 130 3.82 14.72 6.69
CA SER A 130 2.86 13.69 6.23
C SER A 130 3.48 12.30 6.13
N LEU A 131 2.64 11.27 6.17
CA LEU A 131 3.05 9.88 5.94
C LEU A 131 3.27 9.68 4.43
N CYS A 132 4.52 9.48 4.02
CA CYS A 132 4.87 9.33 2.59
C CYS A 132 5.07 7.88 2.15
N ALA A 133 5.34 6.97 3.08
CA ALA A 133 5.42 5.54 2.79
C ALA A 133 5.03 4.66 3.99
N THR A 134 4.59 3.44 3.69
CA THR A 134 4.30 2.39 4.65
C THR A 134 4.99 1.12 4.18
N ALA A 135 5.86 0.55 5.01
CA ALA A 135 6.46 -0.76 4.73
C ALA A 135 5.59 -1.85 5.37
N LEU A 136 5.24 -2.88 4.59
CA LEU A 136 4.47 -4.02 5.06
C LEU A 136 5.40 -5.21 5.28
N ARG A 137 5.19 -5.95 6.37
CA ARG A 137 5.85 -7.23 6.58
C ARG A 137 5.02 -8.31 5.91
N VAL A 138 5.61 -9.00 4.95
CA VAL A 138 4.99 -10.10 4.20
C VAL A 138 5.91 -11.31 4.22
N ASP A 139 5.34 -12.52 4.12
CA ASP A 139 6.13 -13.76 4.07
C ASP A 139 6.96 -13.86 2.77
N ASP A 140 6.42 -13.36 1.66
CA ASP A 140 7.02 -13.39 0.33
C ASP A 140 6.85 -12.05 -0.39
N GLY A 141 7.95 -11.29 -0.47
CA GLY A 141 7.99 -10.00 -1.15
C GLY A 141 7.92 -10.09 -2.67
N HIS A 142 8.37 -11.19 -3.27
CA HIS A 142 8.32 -11.38 -4.72
C HIS A 142 6.88 -11.68 -5.16
N GLN A 143 6.22 -12.62 -4.48
CA GLN A 143 4.82 -12.93 -4.71
C GLN A 143 3.91 -11.70 -4.53
N SER A 144 4.20 -10.87 -3.53
CA SER A 144 3.46 -9.62 -3.31
C SER A 144 3.64 -8.59 -4.43
N LEU A 145 4.78 -8.63 -5.14
CA LEU A 145 5.08 -7.72 -6.25
C LEU A 145 4.49 -8.20 -7.59
N GLU A 146 4.41 -9.51 -7.81
CA GLU A 146 3.88 -10.09 -9.04
C GLU A 146 2.34 -10.01 -9.16
N ARG A 147 1.66 -9.86 -8.03
CA ARG A 147 0.20 -9.75 -7.96
C ARG A 147 -0.30 -8.34 -8.28
#